data_AF-A0A5R2N4M1-F1
#
_entry.id   AF-A0A5R2N4M1-F1
#
_cell.length_a   1.000
_cell.length_b   1.000
_cell.length_c   1.000
_cell.angle_alpha   90.00
_cell.angle_beta   90.00
_cell.angle_gamma   90.00
#
_symmetry.space_group_name_H-M   'P 1'
#
loop_
_entity.id
_entity.type
_entity.pdbx_description
1 polymer ?
#
loop_
_entity_poly.entity_id
_entity_poly.type
_entity_poly.pdbx_seq_one_letter_code
_entity_poly.pdbx_strand_id
1 'polypeptide(L)'
;MDRCVPAGLPAVALDSSSFWSALLRHPWGLLALLCLVQTLCWTVVPTLIDPAPPGDVVEGFMWGREWVLLTYKHPQLPGWLLEASHLLTGSFRWPQ
;
A
#
# COMPACT_ATOMS: atom_id res chain seq x y z
N MET A 1 -36.91 12.24 48.67
CA MET A 1 -35.49 11.81 48.59
C MET A 1 -35.34 10.55 47.74
N ASP A 2 -35.88 10.57 46.53
CA ASP A 2 -35.12 10.83 45.30
C ASP A 2 -33.66 10.34 45.33
N ARG A 3 -33.43 9.17 44.74
CA ARG A 3 -32.53 9.09 43.59
C ARG A 3 -32.77 7.83 42.77
N CYS A 4 -33.48 8.04 41.66
CA CYS A 4 -33.27 7.30 40.43
C CYS A 4 -31.79 7.42 40.05
N VAL A 5 -31.09 6.30 39.88
CA VAL A 5 -29.85 6.23 39.12
C VAL A 5 -30.13 5.29 37.95
N PRO A 6 -30.29 5.81 36.72
CA PRO A 6 -30.60 4.98 35.57
C PRO A 6 -29.32 4.36 35.01
N ALA A 7 -29.52 3.20 34.37
CA ALA A 7 -28.69 2.64 33.32
C ALA A 7 -27.18 2.61 33.60
N GLY A 8 -26.74 1.52 34.22
CA GLY A 8 -25.40 1.00 33.95
C GLY A 8 -25.29 0.74 32.46
N LEU A 9 -24.70 1.68 31.73
CA LEU A 9 -24.21 1.48 30.37
C LEU A 9 -23.40 0.18 30.39
N PRO A 10 -23.68 -0.82 29.54
CA PRO A 10 -22.76 -1.91 29.37
C PRO A 10 -21.50 -1.28 28.79
N ALA A 11 -20.51 -1.03 29.64
CA ALA A 11 -19.16 -0.86 29.20
C ALA A 11 -18.88 -2.14 28.41
N VAL A 12 -18.90 -2.03 27.09
CA VAL A 12 -18.43 -3.03 26.15
C VAL A 12 -16.93 -3.13 26.39
N ALA A 13 -16.57 -3.74 27.52
CA ALA A 13 -15.28 -4.33 27.74
C ALA A 13 -15.27 -5.53 26.79
N LEU A 14 -14.93 -5.27 25.53
CA LEU A 14 -14.45 -6.31 24.65
C LEU A 14 -13.26 -6.90 25.38
N ASP A 15 -13.51 -8.04 26.02
CA ASP A 15 -12.53 -8.74 26.82
C ASP A 15 -11.35 -9.03 25.89
N SER A 16 -10.29 -8.23 26.01
CA SER A 16 -9.15 -8.22 25.08
C SER A 16 -8.58 -9.63 24.95
N SER A 17 -8.61 -10.37 26.06
CA SER A 17 -8.24 -11.78 26.17
C SER A 17 -9.02 -12.72 25.22
N SER A 18 -10.33 -12.48 25.04
CA SER A 18 -11.21 -13.26 24.16
C SER A 18 -10.96 -12.93 22.69
N PHE A 19 -10.74 -11.65 22.37
CA PHE A 19 -10.43 -11.20 21.02
C PHE A 19 -9.10 -11.78 20.52
N TRP A 20 -8.02 -11.64 21.30
CA TRP A 20 -6.70 -12.18 20.92
C TRP A 20 -6.72 -13.70 20.78
N SER A 21 -7.44 -14.41 21.66
CA SER A 21 -7.55 -15.87 21.57
C SER A 21 -8.43 -16.33 20.40
N ALA A 22 -9.45 -15.57 20.00
CA ALA A 22 -10.21 -15.81 18.77
C ALA A 22 -9.35 -15.56 17.52
N LEU A 23 -8.51 -14.52 17.54
CA LEU A 23 -7.63 -14.16 16.43
C LEU A 23 -6.49 -15.17 16.22
N LEU A 24 -5.90 -15.66 17.31
CA LEU A 24 -4.86 -16.71 17.30
C LEU A 24 -5.38 -18.08 16.87
N ARG A 25 -6.69 -18.34 17.00
CA ARG A 25 -7.32 -19.59 16.54
C ARG A 25 -7.29 -19.73 15.01
N HIS A 26 -7.14 -18.63 14.27
CA HIS A 26 -7.08 -18.67 12.81
C HIS A 26 -5.83 -17.96 12.27
N PRO A 27 -4.63 -18.58 12.44
CA PRO A 27 -3.35 -17.92 12.18
C PRO A 27 -3.19 -17.45 10.73
N TRP A 28 -3.77 -18.18 9.77
CA TRP A 28 -3.76 -17.82 8.36
C TRP A 28 -4.56 -16.55 8.06
N GLY A 29 -5.73 -16.38 8.69
CA GLY A 29 -6.56 -15.20 8.50
C GLY A 29 -5.90 -13.95 9.10
N LEU A 30 -5.28 -14.09 10.28
CA LEU A 30 -4.50 -13.03 10.90
C LEU A 30 -3.29 -12.65 10.02
N LEU A 31 -2.54 -13.63 9.52
CA LEU A 31 -1.41 -13.38 8.63
C LEU A 31 -1.87 -12.65 7.36
N ALA A 32 -2.94 -13.12 6.70
CA ALA A 32 -3.48 -12.46 5.52
C ALA A 32 -3.92 -11.02 5.80
N LEU A 33 -4.56 -10.77 6.95
CA LEU A 33 -4.93 -9.42 7.38
C LEU A 33 -3.71 -8.53 7.59
N LEU A 34 -2.68 -9.03 8.29
CA LEU A 34 -1.44 -8.27 8.51
C LEU A 34 -0.72 -7.98 7.19
N CYS A 35 -0.62 -8.96 6.30
CA CYS A 35 -0.06 -8.77 4.95
C CYS A 35 -0.86 -7.73 4.17
N LEU A 36 -2.19 -7.78 4.21
CA LEU A 36 -3.05 -6.83 3.52
C LEU A 36 -2.91 -5.42 4.10
N VAL A 37 -2.87 -5.27 5.42
CA VAL A 37 -2.64 -3.98 6.07
C VAL A 37 -1.25 -3.45 5.71
N GLN A 38 -0.23 -4.30 5.73
CA GLN A 38 1.12 -3.92 5.34
C GLN A 38 1.18 -3.45 3.88
N THR A 39 0.58 -4.19 2.95
CA THR A 39 0.59 -3.81 1.53
C THR A 39 -0.17 -2.52 1.30
N LEU A 40 -1.34 -2.34 1.91
CA LEU A 40 -2.12 -1.11 1.79
C LEU A 40 -1.39 0.09 2.40
N CYS A 41 -0.88 -0.03 3.62
CA CYS A 41 -0.15 1.07 4.26
C CYS A 41 1.11 1.43 3.46
N TRP A 42 1.87 0.44 2.98
CA TRP A 42 3.11 0.68 2.24
C TRP A 42 2.89 1.17 0.81
N THR A 43 1.69 1.05 0.24
CA THR A 43 1.38 1.53 -1.11
C THR A 43 0.57 2.82 -1.09
N VAL A 44 -0.50 2.88 -0.30
CA VAL A 44 -1.42 4.02 -0.26
C VAL A 44 -0.79 5.21 0.44
N VAL A 45 -0.06 5.01 1.54
CA VAL A 45 0.52 6.14 2.28
C VAL A 45 1.57 6.87 1.45
N PRO A 46 2.58 6.20 0.84
CA PRO A 46 3.55 6.91 0.00
C PRO A 46 2.90 7.57 -1.22
N THR A 47 1.97 6.90 -1.89
CA THR A 47 1.31 7.45 -3.10
C THR A 47 0.47 8.69 -2.83
N LEU A 48 -0.04 8.86 -1.61
CA LEU A 48 -0.80 10.05 -1.22
C LEU A 48 0.10 11.21 -0.73
N ILE A 49 1.23 10.91 -0.07
CA ILE A 49 2.10 11.92 0.55
C ILE A 49 3.11 12.47 -0.46
N ASP A 50 3.75 11.60 -1.24
CA ASP A 50 4.74 11.98 -2.24
C ASP A 50 4.34 11.37 -3.60
N PRO A 51 3.65 12.15 -4.45
CA PRO A 51 3.23 11.65 -5.76
C PRO A 51 4.39 11.60 -6.76
N ALA A 52 5.59 12.07 -6.39
CA ALA A 52 6.73 12.02 -7.28
C ALA A 52 7.21 10.56 -7.42
N PRO A 53 7.40 10.06 -8.64
CA PRO A 53 7.98 8.73 -8.84
C PRO A 53 9.41 8.69 -8.29
N PRO A 54 9.84 7.56 -7.71
CA PRO A 54 11.23 7.36 -7.28
C PRO A 54 12.22 7.65 -8.42
N GLY A 55 13.42 8.13 -8.08
CA GLY A 55 14.44 8.51 -9.07
C GLY A 55 14.76 7.41 -10.09
N ASP A 56 14.80 6.15 -9.65
CA ASP A 56 15.04 5.01 -10.54
C ASP A 56 13.91 4.79 -11.56
N VAL A 57 12.66 5.11 -11.18
CA VAL A 57 11.49 5.06 -12.08
C VAL A 57 11.56 6.18 -13.10
N VAL A 58 11.96 7.38 -12.68
CA VAL A 58 12.20 8.52 -13.60
C VAL A 58 13.29 8.18 -14.60
N GLU A 59 14.42 7.64 -14.12
CA GLU A 59 15.51 7.17 -14.99
C GLU A 59 14.99 6.11 -15.97
N GLY A 60 14.18 5.16 -15.51
CA GLY A 60 13.54 4.15 -16.35
C GLY A 60 12.66 4.74 -17.47
N PHE A 61 11.87 5.76 -17.19
CA PHE A 61 11.07 6.46 -18.20
C PHE A 61 11.94 7.21 -19.22
N MET A 62 13.03 7.86 -18.78
CA MET A 62 13.94 8.57 -19.67
C MET A 62 14.58 7.62 -20.69
N TRP A 63 15.07 6.47 -20.25
CA TRP A 63 15.67 5.46 -21.14
C TRP A 63 14.63 4.68 -21.96
N GLY A 64 13.47 4.40 -21.36
CA GLY A 64 12.37 3.67 -21.98
C GLY A 64 11.82 4.39 -23.21
N ARG A 65 11.63 5.71 -23.11
CA ARG A 65 11.15 6.57 -24.20
C ARG A 65 12.12 6.63 -25.38
N GLU A 66 13.42 6.48 -25.13
CA GLU A 66 14.44 6.40 -26.19
C GLU A 66 14.67 4.98 -26.72
N TRP A 67 13.97 3.97 -26.17
CA TRP A 67 14.12 2.55 -26.53
C TRP A 67 15.56 2.04 -26.47
N VAL A 68 16.36 2.57 -25.53
CA VAL A 68 17.76 2.14 -25.31
C VAL A 68 17.77 0.67 -24.92
N LEU A 69 18.62 -0.17 -25.54
CA LEU A 69 18.71 -1.61 -25.27
C LEU A 69 19.44 -1.93 -23.97
N LEU A 70 20.57 -1.25 -23.74
CA LEU A 70 21.49 -1.53 -22.65
C LEU A 70 22.16 -0.21 -22.23
N THR A 71 22.29 0.00 -20.93
CA THR A 71 23.17 1.04 -20.39
C THR A 71 24.38 0.37 -19.74
N TYR A 72 25.36 1.17 -19.34
CA TYR A 72 26.51 0.66 -18.59
C TYR A 72 26.10 0.02 -17.24
N LYS A 73 24.91 0.33 -16.72
CA LYS A 73 24.40 -0.19 -15.44
C LYS A 73 23.70 -1.54 -15.60
N HIS A 74 22.73 -1.62 -16.50
CA HIS A 74 21.88 -2.82 -16.65
C HIS A 74 21.11 -2.82 -17.99
N PRO A 75 20.60 -4.00 -18.43
CA PRO A 75 19.63 -4.10 -19.51
C PRO A 75 18.39 -3.26 -19.23
N GLN A 76 17.79 -2.70 -20.28
CA GLN A 76 16.72 -1.70 -20.17
C GLN A 76 15.32 -2.27 -20.41
N LEU A 77 15.15 -3.59 -20.33
CA LEU A 77 13.82 -4.22 -20.37
C LEU A 77 12.83 -3.60 -19.35
N PRO A 78 13.23 -3.27 -18.09
CA PRO A 78 12.33 -2.60 -17.16
C PRO A 78 11.84 -1.23 -17.65
N GLY A 79 12.73 -0.44 -18.28
CA GLY A 79 12.38 0.87 -18.86
C GLY A 79 11.40 0.73 -20.02
N TRP A 80 11.56 -0.28 -20.87
CA TRP A 80 10.61 -0.56 -21.96
C TRP A 80 9.24 -1.00 -21.47
N LEU A 81 9.19 -1.84 -20.43
CA LEU A 81 7.93 -2.25 -19.83
C LEU A 81 7.22 -1.05 -19.19
N LEU A 82 7.97 -0.15 -18.56
CA LEU A 82 7.43 1.12 -18.04
C LEU A 82 6.87 1.99 -19.17
N GLU A 83 7.61 2.20 -20.25
CA GLU A 83 7.14 2.98 -21.41
C GLU A 83 5.91 2.33 -22.08
N ALA A 84 5.93 1.01 -22.28
CA ALA A 84 4.78 0.28 -22.82
C ALA A 84 3.55 0.43 -21.91
N SER A 85 3.73 0.35 -20.59
CA SER A 85 2.63 0.56 -19.63
C SER A 85 2.08 1.99 -19.70
N HIS A 86 2.95 2.97 -19.91
CA HIS A 86 2.58 4.37 -20.08
C HIS A 86 1.82 4.61 -21.38
N LEU A 87 2.27 4.04 -22.50
CA LEU A 87 1.56 4.11 -23.77
C LEU A 87 0.17 3.46 -23.71
N LEU A 88 0.00 2.42 -22.89
CA LEU A 88 -1.27 1.71 -22.72
C LEU A 88 -2.24 2.39 -21.76
N THR A 89 -1.75 2.96 -20.65
CA THR A 89 -2.59 3.52 -19.58
C THR A 89 -2.67 5.05 -19.59
N GLY A 90 -1.82 5.72 -20.38
CA GLY A 90 -1.67 7.17 -20.37
C GLY A 90 -0.87 7.67 -19.16
N SER A 91 -0.61 8.97 -19.12
CA SER A 91 0.17 9.61 -18.06
C SER A 91 -0.75 10.12 -16.95
N PHE A 92 -0.57 9.67 -15.69
CA PHE A 92 -1.40 10.14 -14.57
C PHE A 92 -0.69 11.13 -13.62
N ARG A 93 0.65 11.22 -13.63
CA ARG A 93 1.47 12.19 -12.89
C ARG A 93 2.96 11.97 -13.22
N TRP A 94 3.58 12.93 -13.91
CA TRP A 94 5.03 13.14 -14.11
C TRP A 94 5.85 12.17 -15.00
N PRO A 95 6.87 12.68 -15.74
CA PRO A 95 6.96 14.02 -16.34
C PRO A 95 6.17 14.07 -17.65
N GLN A 96 5.56 15.21 -17.95
CA GLN A 96 5.08 15.53 -19.30
C GLN A 96 6.25 16.17 -20.07
#